data_AF-A0AAN6LX91-F1
#
_entry.id   AF-A0AAN6LX91-F1
#
_cell.length_a   1.000
_cell.length_b   1.000
_cell.length_c   1.000
_cell.angle_alpha   90.00
_cell.angle_beta   90.00
_cell.angle_gamma   90.00
#
_symmetry.space_group_name_H-M   'P 1'
#
loop_
_entity.id
_entity.type
_entity.pdbx_description
1 polymer ?
#
loop_
_entity_poly.entity_id
_entity_poly.type
_entity_poly.pdbx_seq_one_letter_code
_entity_poly.pdbx_strand_id
1 'polypeptide(L)'
;MASPLTFRNLTPTSIVLKSLERFEDPDMGKSRATAFPSASNSCQSIPPSAPELGLHVRTFERQDVDIELQAWESYTLPAHIPGQYPLNPSSMLSSTILRITFQNEAQQRFRIDINVSYTRKASCTLKPLTPNPTTSYTALYHPTAPTPHLTIHSHHLLNYSKWMQSLPNTLPLSAISLPGTHNSHTHYRALPSVRCQTVDIATQLRNGIRFLDIRVQPASAVDASKKDLYLVHGAFPVSLMGSKYLAPVLDVIYNYLSANPSETILVSLKREGIGSATDAQLATILEKHYISLNAEKWYINDQIPYLGDVRGRIVLVRRYTLSEQVSSPGFDVIEEVGPGLDATAWPNNSTHALHGPFCVQDFCEIMHTSMILDKLQHCNAHLVRAASLTHFVPGINTDTLNPVPPGPLYLNFLSGSNFFNVGTWPEKIAKIVNRGVEEWICTSHHLKDPVTAPLDSESTHWGDGQKGGEVKRTNEGDGGAGVVIMDMVGEKGDWDLRRYSKVEIRDTGFMYLQALRHDTSSSYDLTSEMLSWSWYMWARM
;
A
#
# COMPACT_ATOMS: atom_id res chain seq x y z
N MET A 1 -21.12 -24.98 -12.10
CA MET A 1 -21.45 -24.11 -10.94
C MET A 1 -20.71 -22.81 -11.13
N ALA A 2 -21.38 -21.66 -11.02
CA ALA A 2 -20.66 -20.39 -11.04
C ALA A 2 -19.83 -20.30 -9.76
N SER A 3 -18.53 -19.98 -9.87
CA SER A 3 -17.69 -19.78 -8.70
C SER A 3 -18.29 -18.68 -7.80
N PRO A 4 -18.28 -18.85 -6.47
CA PRO A 4 -18.69 -17.78 -5.56
C PRO A 4 -17.82 -16.54 -5.81
N LEU A 5 -18.36 -15.34 -5.61
CA LEU A 5 -17.62 -14.08 -5.71
C LEU A 5 -17.51 -13.50 -4.30
N THR A 6 -16.32 -13.05 -3.93
CA THR A 6 -16.06 -12.40 -2.63
C THR A 6 -16.02 -10.90 -2.81
N PHE A 7 -16.82 -10.17 -2.05
CA PHE A 7 -16.73 -8.73 -1.92
C PHE A 7 -15.80 -8.36 -0.79
N ARG A 8 -14.99 -7.33 -0.95
CA ARG A 8 -14.09 -6.85 0.11
C ARG A 8 -14.10 -5.33 0.15
N ASN A 9 -14.28 -4.78 1.35
CA ASN A 9 -14.25 -3.35 1.59
C ASN A 9 -12.79 -2.91 1.85
N LEU A 10 -12.19 -2.21 0.89
CA LEU A 10 -10.87 -1.56 1.04
C LEU A 10 -11.01 -0.04 1.17
N THR A 11 -12.18 0.43 1.62
CA THR A 11 -12.43 1.83 1.95
C THR A 11 -12.28 2.05 3.46
N PRO A 12 -11.94 3.27 3.91
CA PRO A 12 -11.76 3.57 5.34
C PRO A 12 -13.08 3.58 6.11
N THR A 13 -14.21 3.63 5.41
CA THR A 13 -15.58 3.73 5.97
C THR A 13 -16.36 2.43 5.74
N SER A 14 -17.45 2.23 6.46
CA SER A 14 -18.34 1.10 6.17
C SER A 14 -19.06 1.27 4.83
N ILE A 15 -19.32 0.14 4.16
CA ILE A 15 -20.17 0.07 2.98
C ILE A 15 -21.24 -0.98 3.19
N VAL A 16 -22.43 -0.72 2.67
CA VAL A 16 -23.57 -1.63 2.78
C VAL A 16 -23.93 -2.12 1.39
N LEU A 17 -23.82 -3.43 1.16
CA LEU A 17 -24.34 -4.07 -0.04
C LEU A 17 -25.86 -4.14 0.06
N LYS A 18 -26.56 -3.51 -0.91
CA LYS A 18 -28.02 -3.32 -0.91
C LYS A 18 -28.77 -4.22 -1.89
N SER A 19 -28.18 -4.51 -3.05
CA SER A 19 -28.82 -5.41 -4.02
C SER A 19 -27.82 -6.10 -4.94
N LEU A 20 -28.22 -7.28 -5.37
CA LEU A 20 -27.55 -8.12 -6.35
C LEU A 20 -28.56 -8.45 -7.46
N GLU A 21 -28.22 -8.11 -8.69
CA GLU A 21 -29.05 -8.33 -9.86
C GLU A 21 -28.26 -9.16 -10.89
N ARG A 22 -28.81 -10.27 -11.35
CA ARG A 22 -28.20 -11.13 -12.38
C ARG A 22 -29.02 -11.06 -13.66
N PHE A 23 -28.36 -10.88 -14.79
CA PHE A 23 -29.01 -10.90 -16.11
C PHE A 23 -28.01 -11.34 -17.20
N GLU A 24 -28.53 -11.81 -18.34
CA GLU A 24 -27.70 -12.16 -19.50
C GLU A 24 -27.22 -10.92 -20.24
N ASP A 25 -26.00 -10.96 -20.76
CA ASP A 25 -25.40 -9.89 -21.55
C ASP A 25 -26.13 -9.71 -22.91
N PRO A 26 -26.77 -8.55 -23.17
CA PRO A 26 -27.53 -8.31 -24.39
C PRO A 26 -26.66 -8.16 -25.67
N ASP A 27 -25.35 -7.94 -25.56
CA ASP A 27 -24.48 -7.64 -26.72
C ASP A 27 -23.93 -8.87 -27.48
N MET A 28 -24.26 -10.09 -27.04
CA MET A 28 -23.77 -11.33 -27.66
C MET A 28 -24.27 -11.56 -29.11
N GLY A 29 -25.31 -10.85 -29.56
CA GLY A 29 -25.76 -10.90 -30.96
C GLY A 29 -24.87 -10.14 -31.95
N LYS A 30 -23.90 -9.34 -31.48
CA LYS A 30 -23.15 -8.40 -32.35
C LYS A 30 -21.62 -8.49 -32.26
N SER A 31 -21.04 -9.21 -31.31
CA SER A 31 -19.57 -9.27 -31.15
C SER A 31 -19.02 -10.65 -31.56
N ARG A 32 -18.33 -10.69 -32.71
CA ARG A 32 -17.43 -11.78 -33.07
C ARG A 32 -16.16 -11.67 -32.22
N ALA A 33 -15.69 -12.80 -31.72
CA ALA A 33 -14.43 -12.94 -30.99
C ALA A 33 -13.23 -12.45 -31.82
N THR A 34 -12.78 -11.22 -31.57
CA THR A 34 -11.44 -10.75 -31.97
C THR A 34 -10.91 -9.73 -30.97
N ALA A 35 -9.73 -10.04 -30.44
CA ALA A 35 -8.62 -9.17 -30.01
C ALA A 35 -8.89 -7.83 -29.29
N PHE A 36 -8.20 -7.69 -28.15
CA PHE A 36 -7.89 -6.46 -27.41
C PHE A 36 -7.88 -5.16 -28.20
N PRO A 37 -8.32 -4.08 -27.54
CA PRO A 37 -7.43 -2.93 -27.36
C PRO A 37 -7.22 -2.61 -25.88
N SER A 38 -5.97 -2.41 -25.51
CA SER A 38 -5.54 -1.64 -24.35
C SER A 38 -6.00 -0.19 -24.52
N ALA A 39 -7.18 0.13 -23.98
CA ALA A 39 -7.65 1.48 -23.75
C ALA A 39 -8.64 1.43 -22.59
N SER A 40 -8.62 2.47 -21.75
CA SER A 40 -9.58 2.72 -20.69
C SER A 40 -11.00 2.88 -21.26
N ASN A 41 -11.65 1.78 -21.60
CA ASN A 41 -13.06 1.80 -21.95
C ASN A 41 -13.88 1.59 -20.68
N SER A 42 -14.70 2.60 -20.38
CA SER A 42 -15.68 2.56 -19.31
C SER A 42 -16.50 1.29 -19.38
N CYS A 43 -16.70 0.61 -18.26
CA CYS A 43 -17.73 -0.41 -18.10
C CYS A 43 -19.10 0.30 -18.11
N GLN A 44 -19.51 0.78 -19.29
CA GLN A 44 -20.84 1.32 -19.53
C GLN A 44 -21.58 0.30 -20.38
N SER A 45 -22.17 -0.69 -19.73
CA SER A 45 -23.37 -1.33 -20.25
C SER A 45 -24.50 -0.31 -20.15
N ILE A 46 -25.08 0.06 -21.31
CA ILE A 46 -26.32 0.85 -21.33
C ILE A 46 -27.40 -0.06 -20.71
N PRO A 47 -28.10 0.36 -19.65
CA PRO A 47 -29.19 -0.44 -19.12
C PRO A 47 -30.26 -0.59 -20.21
N PRO A 48 -30.86 -1.78 -20.38
CA PRO A 48 -31.95 -1.94 -21.33
C PRO A 48 -33.06 -0.93 -21.00
N SER A 49 -33.56 -0.25 -22.02
CA SER A 49 -34.73 0.62 -21.92
C SER A 49 -35.94 -0.16 -21.40
N ALA A 50 -36.93 0.52 -20.79
CA ALA A 50 -38.13 -0.12 -20.25
C ALA A 50 -38.85 -1.11 -21.22
N PRO A 51 -38.82 -0.91 -22.56
CA PRO A 51 -39.28 -1.91 -23.53
C PRO A 51 -38.35 -3.13 -23.73
N GLU A 52 -37.03 -2.97 -23.56
CA GLU A 52 -36.01 -4.05 -23.70
C GLU A 52 -35.96 -4.97 -22.48
N LEU A 53 -36.42 -4.49 -21.32
CA LEU A 53 -36.69 -5.33 -20.15
C LEU A 53 -37.68 -6.46 -20.46
N GLY A 54 -38.65 -6.23 -21.36
CA GLY A 54 -39.68 -7.20 -21.76
C GLY A 54 -39.13 -8.44 -22.49
N LEU A 55 -37.97 -8.33 -23.14
CA LEU A 55 -37.35 -9.44 -23.89
C LEU A 55 -36.47 -10.35 -23.00
N HIS A 56 -36.01 -9.85 -21.83
CA HIS A 56 -35.04 -10.53 -20.95
C HIS A 56 -35.61 -10.89 -19.55
N VAL A 57 -36.92 -10.69 -19.34
CA VAL A 57 -37.63 -11.03 -18.08
C VAL A 57 -37.36 -12.46 -17.59
N ARG A 58 -36.99 -13.38 -18.48
CA ARG A 58 -36.80 -14.80 -18.16
C ARG A 58 -35.52 -15.12 -17.37
N THR A 59 -34.52 -14.24 -17.34
CA THR A 59 -33.23 -14.49 -16.65
C THR A 59 -32.85 -13.43 -15.62
N PHE A 60 -33.71 -12.43 -15.39
CA PHE A 60 -33.49 -11.41 -14.37
C PHE A 60 -33.80 -11.95 -12.97
N GLU A 61 -32.76 -12.16 -12.18
CA GLU A 61 -32.88 -12.50 -10.76
C GLU A 61 -32.39 -11.30 -9.93
N ARG A 62 -33.26 -10.78 -9.06
CA ARG A 62 -32.89 -9.72 -8.12
C ARG A 62 -33.01 -10.24 -6.70
N GLN A 63 -31.94 -10.04 -5.94
CA GLN A 63 -31.86 -10.28 -4.52
C GLN A 63 -31.56 -8.96 -3.82
N ASP A 64 -32.51 -8.47 -3.02
CA ASP A 64 -32.24 -7.38 -2.09
C ASP A 64 -31.54 -7.98 -0.86
N VAL A 65 -30.46 -7.33 -0.44
CA VAL A 65 -29.61 -7.75 0.67
C VAL A 65 -29.31 -6.53 1.54
N ASP A 66 -28.91 -6.74 2.79
CA ASP A 66 -28.50 -5.66 3.67
C ASP A 66 -27.27 -6.10 4.47
N ILE A 67 -26.13 -6.13 3.78
CA ILE A 67 -24.89 -6.66 4.33
C ILE A 67 -23.92 -5.50 4.52
N GLU A 68 -23.70 -5.15 5.77
CA GLU A 68 -22.70 -4.15 6.16
C GLU A 68 -21.31 -4.78 6.22
N LEU A 69 -20.35 -4.13 5.56
CA LEU A 69 -18.94 -4.44 5.61
C LEU A 69 -18.19 -3.25 6.19
N GLN A 70 -17.57 -3.44 7.34
CA GLN A 70 -16.59 -2.50 7.88
C GLN A 70 -15.34 -2.47 7.00
N ALA A 71 -14.48 -1.48 7.20
CA ALA A 71 -13.16 -1.44 6.56
C ALA A 71 -12.45 -2.79 6.75
N TRP A 72 -11.82 -3.28 5.69
CA TRP A 72 -11.11 -4.57 5.60
C TRP A 72 -11.94 -5.85 5.64
N GLU A 73 -13.24 -5.79 5.92
CA GLU A 73 -14.08 -6.98 5.94
C GLU A 73 -14.40 -7.49 4.53
N SER A 74 -14.70 -8.78 4.45
CA SER A 74 -15.14 -9.40 3.20
C SER A 74 -16.41 -10.23 3.37
N TYR A 75 -17.16 -10.40 2.30
CA TYR A 75 -18.35 -11.23 2.23
C TYR A 75 -18.33 -12.10 0.98
N THR A 76 -18.42 -13.41 1.18
CA THR A 76 -18.44 -14.39 0.09
C THR A 76 -19.89 -14.74 -0.26
N LEU A 77 -20.26 -14.57 -1.53
CA LEU A 77 -21.57 -14.99 -2.00
C LEU A 77 -21.73 -16.52 -1.91
N PRO A 78 -22.92 -17.03 -1.53
CA PRO A 78 -23.22 -18.45 -1.66
C PRO A 78 -23.01 -18.94 -3.09
N ALA A 79 -22.51 -20.16 -3.24
CA ALA A 79 -22.45 -20.82 -4.54
C ALA A 79 -23.88 -20.90 -5.13
N HIS A 80 -24.09 -20.27 -6.29
CA HIS A 80 -25.38 -20.30 -6.94
C HIS A 80 -25.60 -21.69 -7.56
N ILE A 81 -26.57 -22.43 -7.02
CA ILE A 81 -27.12 -23.65 -7.64
C ILE A 81 -28.24 -23.17 -8.57
N PRO A 82 -28.06 -23.22 -9.90
CA PRO A 82 -29.14 -22.85 -10.82
C PRO A 82 -30.36 -23.72 -10.51
N GLY A 83 -31.53 -23.09 -10.32
CA GLY A 83 -32.78 -23.79 -10.08
C GLY A 83 -33.10 -24.79 -11.19
N GLN A 84 -33.81 -25.86 -10.82
CA GLN A 84 -34.38 -26.89 -11.70
C GLN A 84 -35.32 -26.26 -12.75
N TYR A 85 -34.76 -25.76 -13.85
CA TYR A 85 -35.49 -25.53 -15.09
C TYR A 85 -34.73 -26.27 -16.20
N PRO A 86 -35.42 -26.98 -17.12
CA PRO A 86 -34.75 -27.78 -18.13
C PRO A 86 -33.89 -26.86 -19.02
N LEU A 87 -32.58 -26.93 -18.82
CA LEU A 87 -31.58 -26.19 -19.56
C LEU A 87 -31.58 -26.71 -21.00
N ASN A 88 -31.90 -25.83 -21.95
CA ASN A 88 -31.53 -26.06 -23.34
C ASN A 88 -29.98 -26.10 -23.41
N PRO A 89 -29.38 -27.11 -24.08
CA PRO A 89 -27.91 -27.27 -24.17
C PRO A 89 -27.17 -26.07 -24.76
N SER A 90 -27.89 -25.15 -25.40
CA SER A 90 -27.37 -23.92 -26.01
C SER A 90 -27.07 -22.79 -25.01
N SER A 91 -27.49 -22.91 -23.74
CA SER A 91 -27.37 -21.85 -22.71
C SER A 91 -26.07 -21.87 -21.89
N MET A 92 -25.19 -22.85 -22.11
CA MET A 92 -23.91 -22.99 -21.41
C MET A 92 -22.89 -21.88 -21.73
N LEU A 93 -23.23 -20.94 -22.61
CA LEU A 93 -22.38 -19.85 -23.10
C LEU A 93 -22.87 -18.45 -22.72
N SER A 94 -23.94 -18.29 -21.94
CA SER A 94 -24.40 -16.94 -21.58
C SER A 94 -23.52 -16.34 -20.48
N SER A 95 -22.85 -15.24 -20.81
CA SER A 95 -22.06 -14.51 -19.82
C SER A 95 -23.02 -13.76 -18.90
N THR A 96 -23.20 -14.26 -17.68
CA THR A 96 -24.04 -13.59 -16.68
C THR A 96 -23.34 -12.31 -16.19
N ILE A 97 -24.04 -11.19 -16.31
CA ILE A 97 -23.66 -9.93 -15.67
C ILE A 97 -24.26 -9.90 -14.27
N LEU A 98 -23.42 -9.60 -13.27
CA LEU A 98 -23.81 -9.31 -11.92
C LEU A 98 -23.75 -7.80 -11.71
N ARG A 99 -24.92 -7.19 -11.54
CA ARG A 99 -25.06 -5.79 -11.13
C ARG A 99 -25.20 -5.71 -9.63
N ILE A 100 -24.43 -4.81 -9.05
CA ILE A 100 -24.27 -4.70 -7.60
C ILE A 100 -24.54 -3.25 -7.21
N THR A 101 -25.39 -3.06 -6.21
CA THR A 101 -25.64 -1.74 -5.63
C THR A 101 -25.10 -1.71 -4.21
N PHE A 102 -24.23 -0.74 -3.93
CA PHE A 102 -23.73 -0.45 -2.59
C PHE A 102 -24.20 0.91 -2.12
N GLN A 103 -24.17 1.11 -0.81
CA GLN A 103 -24.49 2.36 -0.13
C GLN A 103 -23.37 2.70 0.85
N ASN A 104 -22.95 3.95 0.92
CA ASN A 104 -21.97 4.41 1.92
C ASN A 104 -22.67 4.91 3.20
N GLU A 105 -21.88 5.26 4.22
CA GLU A 105 -22.37 5.81 5.49
C GLU A 105 -23.25 7.07 5.31
N ALA A 106 -22.90 7.92 4.33
CA ALA A 106 -23.66 9.12 3.95
C ALA A 106 -24.96 8.81 3.19
N GLN A 107 -25.40 7.55 3.15
CA GLN A 107 -26.60 7.08 2.46
C GLN A 107 -26.58 7.30 0.93
N GLN A 108 -25.42 7.58 0.34
CA GLN A 108 -25.26 7.72 -1.11
C GLN A 108 -25.11 6.34 -1.73
N ARG A 109 -25.77 6.12 -2.88
CA ARG A 109 -25.81 4.82 -3.57
C ARG A 109 -24.96 4.82 -4.82
N PHE A 110 -24.32 3.70 -5.06
CA PHE A 110 -23.41 3.48 -6.18
C PHE A 110 -23.66 2.11 -6.80
N ARG A 111 -23.42 2.00 -8.10
CA ARG A 111 -23.66 0.79 -8.89
C ARG A 111 -22.43 0.37 -9.67
N ILE A 112 -22.24 -0.93 -9.81
CA ILE A 112 -21.31 -1.53 -10.76
C ILE A 112 -21.92 -2.76 -11.42
N ASP A 113 -21.58 -2.98 -12.68
CA ASP A 113 -21.93 -4.17 -13.44
C ASP A 113 -20.64 -4.95 -13.73
N ILE A 114 -20.63 -6.25 -13.44
CA ILE A 114 -19.45 -7.10 -13.57
C ILE A 114 -19.84 -8.39 -14.26
N ASN A 115 -19.06 -8.77 -15.26
CA ASN A 115 -19.20 -10.07 -15.86
C ASN A 115 -18.39 -11.10 -15.05
N VAL A 116 -19.10 -12.05 -14.44
CA VAL A 116 -18.48 -13.05 -13.54
C VAL A 116 -17.58 -14.03 -14.31
N SER A 117 -17.68 -14.07 -15.65
CA SER A 117 -16.80 -14.88 -16.50
C SER A 117 -15.47 -14.21 -16.82
N TYR A 118 -15.21 -12.99 -16.33
CA TYR A 118 -13.92 -12.33 -16.53
C TYR A 118 -12.78 -13.17 -15.94
N THR A 119 -11.81 -13.47 -16.80
CA THR A 119 -10.57 -14.21 -16.47
C THR A 119 -9.38 -13.29 -16.21
N ARG A 120 -9.59 -11.97 -16.31
CA ARG A 120 -8.55 -10.96 -16.17
C ARG A 120 -8.91 -9.94 -15.10
N LYS A 121 -7.87 -9.38 -14.50
CA LYS A 121 -7.98 -8.22 -13.61
C LYS A 121 -8.64 -7.06 -14.36
N ALA A 122 -9.59 -6.38 -13.72
CA ALA A 122 -10.29 -5.24 -14.29
C ALA A 122 -10.56 -4.17 -13.24
N SER A 123 -10.46 -2.90 -13.64
CA SER A 123 -10.75 -1.74 -12.79
C SER A 123 -11.94 -0.98 -13.36
N CYS A 124 -12.93 -0.66 -12.53
CA CYS A 124 -14.10 0.10 -12.97
C CYS A 124 -14.52 1.12 -11.92
N THR A 125 -14.71 2.38 -12.33
CA THR A 125 -15.35 3.40 -11.50
C THR A 125 -16.83 3.05 -11.29
N LEU A 126 -17.32 3.12 -10.06
CA LEU A 126 -18.72 2.90 -9.75
C LEU A 126 -19.56 4.07 -10.27
N LYS A 127 -20.73 3.77 -10.82
CA LYS A 127 -21.70 4.77 -11.25
C LYS A 127 -22.48 5.29 -10.03
N PRO A 128 -22.44 6.61 -9.72
CA PRO A 128 -23.28 7.15 -8.68
C PRO A 128 -24.76 7.10 -9.07
N LEU A 129 -25.60 6.67 -8.14
CA LEU A 129 -27.06 6.72 -8.25
C LEU A 129 -27.64 7.91 -7.49
N THR A 130 -26.91 8.45 -6.52
CA THR A 130 -27.22 9.71 -5.84
C THR A 130 -26.61 10.89 -6.61
N PRO A 131 -27.35 12.00 -6.84
CA PRO A 131 -26.81 13.21 -7.45
C PRO A 131 -25.67 13.81 -6.62
N ASN A 132 -24.62 14.31 -7.29
CA ASN A 132 -23.49 15.03 -6.68
C ASN A 132 -22.87 14.30 -5.47
N PRO A 133 -22.32 13.08 -5.66
CA PRO A 133 -21.75 12.32 -4.55
C PRO A 133 -20.51 13.06 -4.00
N THR A 134 -20.32 12.97 -2.68
CA THR A 134 -19.15 13.57 -2.00
C THR A 134 -17.88 12.75 -2.21
N THR A 135 -18.02 11.49 -2.61
CA THR A 135 -16.92 10.55 -2.84
C THR A 135 -17.17 9.75 -4.12
N SER A 136 -16.11 9.39 -4.81
CA SER A 136 -16.17 8.43 -5.92
C SER A 136 -15.58 7.09 -5.49
N TYR A 137 -16.01 5.98 -6.09
CA TYR A 137 -15.51 4.66 -5.77
C TYR A 137 -15.01 3.96 -7.02
N THR A 138 -14.01 3.09 -6.86
CA THR A 138 -13.53 2.17 -7.90
C THR A 138 -13.60 0.76 -7.37
N ALA A 139 -14.07 -0.17 -8.20
CA ALA A 139 -13.93 -1.59 -7.92
C ALA A 139 -12.78 -2.18 -8.72
N LEU A 140 -12.03 -3.07 -8.07
CA LEU A 140 -11.01 -3.88 -8.73
C LEU A 140 -11.44 -5.34 -8.63
N TYR A 141 -11.72 -5.93 -9.80
CA TYR A 141 -11.99 -7.35 -9.93
C TYR A 141 -10.67 -8.11 -10.08
N HIS A 142 -10.47 -9.09 -9.20
CA HIS A 142 -9.31 -9.95 -9.17
C HIS A 142 -9.73 -11.42 -9.39
N PRO A 143 -9.31 -12.07 -10.49
CA PRO A 143 -9.69 -13.45 -10.80
C PRO A 143 -8.83 -14.46 -10.01
N THR A 144 -8.76 -14.32 -8.68
CA THR A 144 -8.00 -15.22 -7.80
C THR A 144 -8.66 -16.59 -7.70
N ALA A 145 -7.87 -17.64 -7.49
CA ALA A 145 -8.34 -18.98 -7.17
C ALA A 145 -8.31 -19.23 -5.65
N PRO A 146 -9.24 -20.03 -5.08
CA PRO A 146 -10.38 -20.67 -5.75
C PRO A 146 -11.55 -19.71 -6.02
N THR A 147 -11.56 -18.54 -5.38
CA THR A 147 -12.69 -17.60 -5.38
C THR A 147 -12.23 -16.23 -5.90
N PRO A 148 -12.84 -15.69 -6.98
CA PRO A 148 -12.57 -14.33 -7.42
C PRO A 148 -12.98 -13.30 -6.36
N HIS A 149 -12.29 -12.16 -6.35
CA HIS A 149 -12.53 -11.06 -5.42
C HIS A 149 -12.94 -9.79 -6.17
N LEU A 150 -13.92 -9.08 -5.63
CA LEU A 150 -14.24 -7.70 -5.99
C LEU A 150 -13.90 -6.81 -4.79
N THR A 151 -12.86 -6.00 -4.94
CA THR A 151 -12.48 -5.04 -3.90
C THR A 151 -13.06 -3.67 -4.22
N ILE A 152 -13.59 -2.98 -3.21
CA ILE A 152 -14.14 -1.62 -3.34
C ILE A 152 -13.17 -0.63 -2.71
N HIS A 153 -12.84 0.43 -3.44
CA HIS A 153 -11.90 1.48 -3.07
C HIS A 153 -12.59 2.82 -3.11
N SER A 154 -12.40 3.66 -2.09
CA SER A 154 -12.87 5.04 -2.11
C SER A 154 -11.80 5.95 -2.70
N HIS A 155 -12.20 6.81 -3.62
CA HIS A 155 -11.41 7.89 -4.17
C HIS A 155 -11.96 9.19 -3.60
N HIS A 156 -11.57 9.52 -2.37
CA HIS A 156 -11.88 10.84 -1.82
C HIS A 156 -10.92 11.91 -2.39
N LEU A 157 -9.71 11.53 -2.87
CA LEU A 157 -8.68 12.46 -3.39
C LEU A 157 -7.91 11.89 -4.57
N LEU A 158 -8.24 12.36 -5.78
CA LEU A 158 -7.67 11.87 -7.05
C LEU A 158 -6.25 12.39 -7.33
N ASN A 159 -5.66 13.21 -6.46
CA ASN A 159 -4.33 13.75 -6.71
C ASN A 159 -3.25 12.94 -5.98
N TYR A 160 -2.73 11.91 -6.64
CA TYR A 160 -1.58 11.14 -6.18
C TYR A 160 -0.34 12.00 -5.89
N SER A 161 -0.26 13.23 -6.42
CA SER A 161 0.83 14.16 -6.12
C SER A 161 0.67 14.89 -4.78
N LYS A 162 -0.53 14.91 -4.19
CA LYS A 162 -0.84 15.66 -2.96
C LYS A 162 -1.72 14.85 -1.99
N TRP A 163 -1.49 13.55 -1.91
CA TRP A 163 -2.41 12.64 -1.21
C TRP A 163 -2.29 12.73 0.31
N MET A 164 -1.16 13.16 0.86
CA MET A 164 -1.00 13.36 2.29
C MET A 164 -1.74 14.62 2.79
N GLN A 165 -2.27 15.46 1.89
CA GLN A 165 -2.99 16.70 2.24
C GLN A 165 -4.21 16.47 3.15
N SER A 166 -4.91 15.34 3.02
CA SER A 166 -6.07 15.02 3.85
C SER A 166 -5.75 14.40 5.19
N LEU A 167 -4.53 13.88 5.34
CA LEU A 167 -4.12 13.22 6.56
C LEU A 167 -3.94 14.27 7.67
N PRO A 168 -4.41 14.03 8.90
CA PRO A 168 -4.17 14.92 10.03
C PRO A 168 -2.67 15.13 10.31
N ASN A 169 -2.33 16.32 10.81
CA ASN A 169 -0.95 16.63 11.23
C ASN A 169 -0.47 15.79 12.41
N THR A 170 -1.39 15.31 13.25
CA THR A 170 -1.11 14.50 14.45
C THR A 170 -0.83 13.04 14.14
N LEU A 171 -0.93 12.60 12.89
CA LEU A 171 -0.59 11.22 12.52
C LEU A 171 0.93 11.01 12.58
N PRO A 172 1.45 10.02 13.34
CA PRO A 172 2.85 9.66 13.26
C PRO A 172 3.17 9.08 11.88
N LEU A 173 4.38 9.29 11.36
CA LEU A 173 4.74 8.70 10.06
C LEU A 173 4.67 7.16 10.06
N SER A 174 4.90 6.51 11.20
CA SER A 174 4.75 5.04 11.34
C SER A 174 3.32 4.54 11.15
N ALA A 175 2.31 5.39 11.44
CA ALA A 175 0.89 5.10 11.21
C ALA A 175 0.48 5.17 9.73
N ILE A 176 1.30 5.75 8.87
CA ILE A 176 0.92 5.96 7.48
C ILE A 176 1.45 4.80 6.65
N SER A 177 0.57 4.13 5.91
CA SER A 177 1.03 3.20 4.88
C SER A 177 1.68 3.99 3.74
N LEU A 178 2.93 3.69 3.39
CA LEU A 178 3.71 4.45 2.42
C LEU A 178 4.18 3.55 1.27
N PRO A 179 3.88 3.89 0.00
CA PRO A 179 4.56 3.25 -1.13
C PRO A 179 5.99 3.78 -1.25
N GLY A 180 6.94 2.86 -1.40
CA GLY A 180 8.35 3.13 -1.59
C GLY A 180 8.93 2.47 -2.85
N THR A 181 10.12 2.90 -3.26
CA THR A 181 10.86 2.27 -4.36
C THR A 181 12.27 1.90 -3.93
N HIS A 182 12.70 0.69 -4.28
CA HIS A 182 14.06 0.21 -4.03
C HIS A 182 15.00 0.73 -5.13
N ASN A 183 16.21 1.16 -4.75
CA ASN A 183 17.17 1.74 -5.69
C ASN A 183 16.50 2.74 -6.65
N SER A 184 15.77 3.70 -6.10
CA SER A 184 14.76 4.52 -6.79
C SER A 184 15.28 5.22 -8.04
N HIS A 185 16.58 5.54 -8.06
CA HIS A 185 17.25 6.23 -9.16
C HIS A 185 17.59 5.34 -10.36
N THR A 186 17.46 4.02 -10.27
CA THR A 186 17.92 3.05 -11.29
C THR A 186 16.93 2.86 -12.44
N HIS A 187 16.49 3.96 -13.07
CA HIS A 187 15.56 3.96 -14.21
C HIS A 187 16.21 4.16 -15.58
N TYR A 188 17.49 4.56 -15.59
CA TYR A 188 18.25 4.79 -16.81
C TYR A 188 18.48 3.50 -17.61
N ARG A 189 18.91 3.67 -18.87
CA ARG A 189 19.38 2.54 -19.69
C ARG A 189 20.62 1.91 -19.06
N ALA A 190 20.47 0.74 -18.47
CA ALA A 190 21.49 -0.06 -17.79
C ALA A 190 21.37 -1.54 -18.15
N LEU A 191 22.24 -2.39 -17.60
CA LEU A 191 22.06 -3.84 -17.66
C LEU A 191 20.74 -4.22 -16.95
N PRO A 192 19.96 -5.19 -17.47
CA PRO A 192 18.68 -5.55 -16.86
C PRO A 192 18.78 -6.04 -15.41
N SER A 193 19.92 -6.64 -15.02
CA SER A 193 20.21 -7.05 -13.64
C SER A 193 20.41 -5.89 -12.66
N VAL A 194 20.67 -4.68 -13.16
CA VAL A 194 21.00 -3.47 -12.38
C VAL A 194 19.82 -2.49 -12.36
N ARG A 195 18.92 -2.55 -13.33
CA ARG A 195 17.77 -1.67 -13.43
C ARG A 195 16.67 -2.16 -12.48
N CYS A 196 16.35 -1.38 -11.44
CA CYS A 196 15.26 -1.69 -10.52
C CYS A 196 13.98 -0.90 -10.82
N GLN A 197 14.05 0.22 -11.57
CA GLN A 197 12.89 1.06 -11.84
C GLN A 197 12.66 1.29 -13.34
N THR A 198 11.39 1.52 -13.72
CA THR A 198 11.04 1.80 -15.12
C THR A 198 10.88 3.29 -15.43
N VAL A 199 10.65 4.10 -14.39
CA VAL A 199 10.30 5.52 -14.49
C VAL A 199 11.17 6.38 -13.57
N ASP A 200 11.34 7.65 -13.93
CA ASP A 200 12.13 8.63 -13.17
C ASP A 200 11.50 9.01 -11.81
N ILE A 201 12.30 9.64 -10.95
CA ILE A 201 11.90 10.04 -9.58
C ILE A 201 10.69 10.99 -9.63
N ALA A 202 10.66 11.95 -10.56
CA ALA A 202 9.53 12.87 -10.69
C ALA A 202 8.22 12.13 -10.97
N THR A 203 8.26 11.10 -11.81
CA THR A 203 7.11 10.26 -12.14
C THR A 203 6.73 9.35 -10.96
N GLN A 204 7.69 8.78 -10.24
CA GLN A 204 7.44 8.04 -9.00
C GLN A 204 6.69 8.91 -7.99
N LEU A 205 7.18 10.12 -7.71
CA LEU A 205 6.58 11.06 -6.76
C LEU A 205 5.17 11.50 -7.19
N ARG A 206 4.97 11.85 -8.47
CA ARG A 206 3.65 12.21 -9.01
C ARG A 206 2.61 11.09 -8.89
N ASN A 207 3.07 9.84 -8.88
CA ASN A 207 2.21 8.67 -8.69
C ASN A 207 2.08 8.23 -7.23
N GLY A 208 2.64 8.99 -6.29
CA GLY A 208 2.37 8.82 -4.87
C GLY A 208 3.45 8.11 -4.08
N ILE A 209 4.59 7.74 -4.68
CA ILE A 209 5.76 7.22 -3.95
C ILE A 209 6.24 8.27 -2.93
N ARG A 210 6.52 7.85 -1.70
CA ARG A 210 6.96 8.73 -0.59
C ARG A 210 8.18 8.19 0.19
N PHE A 211 8.67 7.01 -0.15
CA PHE A 211 9.94 6.47 0.34
C PHE A 211 10.87 6.19 -0.84
N LEU A 212 12.08 6.74 -0.82
CA LEU A 212 13.09 6.56 -1.86
C LEU A 212 14.36 5.93 -1.27
N ASP A 213 14.76 4.75 -1.74
CA ASP A 213 16.06 4.14 -1.44
C ASP A 213 17.09 4.62 -2.46
N ILE A 214 18.01 5.49 -2.04
CA ILE A 214 19.05 6.07 -2.88
C ILE A 214 20.42 5.59 -2.41
N ARG A 215 21.18 5.03 -3.36
CA ARG A 215 22.51 4.45 -3.10
C ARG A 215 23.58 5.23 -3.82
N VAL A 216 24.59 5.62 -3.07
CA VAL A 216 25.60 6.57 -3.51
C VAL A 216 27.02 6.09 -3.24
N GLN A 217 27.94 6.57 -4.06
CA GLN A 217 29.37 6.41 -3.87
C GLN A 217 30.06 7.77 -4.01
N PRO A 218 30.90 8.21 -3.05
CA PRO A 218 31.74 9.38 -3.23
C PRO A 218 32.62 9.28 -4.49
N ALA A 219 32.65 10.36 -5.28
CA ALA A 219 33.46 10.41 -6.49
C ALA A 219 34.96 10.48 -6.21
N SER A 220 35.34 10.99 -5.03
CA SER A 220 36.71 10.98 -4.52
C SER A 220 36.74 10.36 -3.13
N ALA A 221 37.59 9.36 -2.96
CA ALA A 221 37.81 8.69 -1.66
C ALA A 221 38.87 9.36 -0.79
N VAL A 222 39.50 10.44 -1.26
CA VAL A 222 40.61 11.12 -0.56
C VAL A 222 40.32 12.59 -0.27
N ASP A 223 39.27 13.16 -0.88
CA ASP A 223 38.98 14.58 -0.81
C ASP A 223 37.48 14.83 -0.59
N ALA A 224 37.10 14.96 0.69
CA ALA A 224 35.74 15.29 1.10
C ALA A 224 35.34 16.76 0.79
N SER A 225 36.25 17.59 0.26
CA SER A 225 35.87 18.89 -0.28
C SER A 225 35.12 18.77 -1.60
N LYS A 226 35.26 17.64 -2.32
CA LYS A 226 34.50 17.34 -3.53
C LYS A 226 33.10 16.86 -3.15
N LYS A 227 32.10 17.60 -3.61
CA LYS A 227 30.70 17.30 -3.33
C LYS A 227 30.15 16.09 -4.08
N ASP A 228 30.76 15.68 -5.20
CA ASP A 228 30.08 14.78 -6.13
C ASP A 228 29.91 13.37 -5.57
N LEU A 229 28.65 12.95 -5.48
CA LEU A 229 28.22 11.60 -5.13
C LEU A 229 27.61 10.92 -6.34
N TYR A 230 28.23 9.85 -6.82
CA TYR A 230 27.72 9.02 -7.91
C TYR A 230 26.54 8.18 -7.45
N LEU A 231 25.55 8.03 -8.31
CA LEU A 231 24.46 7.07 -8.15
C LEU A 231 24.93 5.69 -8.62
N VAL A 232 24.77 4.68 -7.77
CA VAL A 232 25.29 3.31 -8.00
C VAL A 232 24.23 2.27 -7.69
N HIS A 233 24.45 1.04 -8.12
CA HIS A 233 23.73 -0.14 -7.65
C HIS A 233 24.70 -1.34 -7.61
N GLY A 234 25.07 -1.73 -6.40
CA GLY A 234 26.18 -2.64 -6.16
C GLY A 234 27.47 -2.09 -6.77
N ALA A 235 28.24 -2.96 -7.42
CA ALA A 235 29.47 -2.60 -8.13
C ALA A 235 29.24 -1.94 -9.51
N PHE A 236 27.99 -1.78 -9.94
CA PHE A 236 27.67 -1.45 -11.32
C PHE A 236 27.21 0.01 -11.51
N PRO A 237 27.54 0.62 -12.67
CA PRO A 237 26.99 1.92 -13.03
C PRO A 237 25.50 1.78 -13.34
N VAL A 238 24.71 2.75 -12.86
CA VAL A 238 23.26 2.77 -13.08
C VAL A 238 22.87 3.26 -14.48
N SER A 239 23.84 3.63 -15.34
CA SER A 239 23.60 4.10 -16.70
C SER A 239 24.76 3.75 -17.63
N LEU A 240 24.43 3.28 -18.84
CA LEU A 240 25.38 3.07 -19.95
C LEU A 240 25.75 4.38 -20.68
N MET A 241 25.17 5.52 -20.27
CA MET A 241 25.38 6.83 -20.91
C MET A 241 26.14 7.79 -20.00
N GLY A 242 26.99 7.25 -19.11
CA GLY A 242 27.81 8.01 -18.18
C GLY A 242 27.21 8.14 -16.78
N SER A 243 28.05 8.61 -15.85
CA SER A 243 27.73 8.72 -14.43
C SER A 243 26.54 9.63 -14.16
N LYS A 244 25.78 9.30 -13.13
CA LYS A 244 24.66 10.08 -12.61
C LYS A 244 24.96 10.46 -11.17
N TYR A 245 24.36 11.54 -10.68
CA TYR A 245 24.76 12.19 -9.43
C TYR A 245 23.57 12.43 -8.51
N LEU A 246 23.84 12.51 -7.20
CA LEU A 246 22.81 12.76 -6.20
C LEU A 246 22.15 14.15 -6.34
N ALA A 247 22.93 15.20 -6.64
CA ALA A 247 22.42 16.58 -6.65
C ALA A 247 21.19 16.77 -7.56
N PRO A 248 21.19 16.33 -8.84
CA PRO A 248 19.99 16.41 -9.68
C PRO A 248 18.77 15.64 -9.14
N VAL A 249 18.98 14.55 -8.39
CA VAL A 249 17.88 13.80 -7.77
C VAL A 249 17.26 14.59 -6.62
N LEU A 250 18.09 15.21 -5.77
CA LEU A 250 17.61 16.08 -4.70
C LEU A 250 16.91 17.33 -5.24
N ASP A 251 17.38 17.92 -6.33
CA ASP A 251 16.71 19.05 -6.98
C ASP A 251 15.28 18.68 -7.42
N VAL A 252 15.08 17.47 -7.97
CA VAL A 252 13.74 16.96 -8.30
C VAL A 252 12.87 16.84 -7.05
N ILE A 253 13.42 16.33 -5.94
CA ILE A 253 12.70 16.15 -4.68
C ILE A 253 12.33 17.51 -4.06
N TYR A 254 13.26 18.48 -4.03
CA TYR A 254 13.01 19.82 -3.51
C TYR A 254 11.94 20.55 -4.32
N ASN A 255 12.03 20.51 -5.65
CA ASN A 255 11.04 21.11 -6.54
C ASN A 255 9.66 20.48 -6.34
N TYR A 256 9.62 19.16 -6.14
CA TYR A 256 8.37 18.45 -5.86
C TYR A 256 7.76 18.87 -4.53
N LEU A 257 8.52 18.91 -3.44
CA LEU A 257 8.03 19.33 -2.12
C LEU A 257 7.59 20.79 -2.12
N SER A 258 8.29 21.67 -2.84
CA SER A 258 7.87 23.06 -3.01
C SER A 258 6.53 23.18 -3.74
N ALA A 259 6.28 22.37 -4.76
CA ALA A 259 5.01 22.34 -5.49
C ALA A 259 3.87 21.62 -4.73
N ASN A 260 4.22 20.77 -3.77
CA ASN A 260 3.32 19.92 -2.99
C ASN A 260 3.67 20.01 -1.49
N PRO A 261 3.50 21.18 -0.84
CA PRO A 261 3.99 21.42 0.53
C PRO A 261 3.25 20.60 1.60
N SER A 262 2.13 19.95 1.25
CA SER A 262 1.45 19.01 2.13
C SER A 262 2.19 17.69 2.29
N GLU A 263 3.09 17.34 1.37
CA GLU A 263 3.74 16.04 1.33
C GLU A 263 5.07 16.05 2.09
N THR A 264 5.54 14.87 2.48
CA THR A 264 6.90 14.63 2.97
C THR A 264 7.50 13.44 2.24
N ILE A 265 8.83 13.35 2.16
CA ILE A 265 9.50 12.23 1.48
C ILE A 265 10.56 11.65 2.41
N LEU A 266 10.50 10.34 2.68
CA LEU A 266 11.56 9.62 3.36
C LEU A 266 12.64 9.28 2.32
N VAL A 267 13.88 9.72 2.56
CA VAL A 267 15.02 9.40 1.70
C VAL A 267 16.01 8.55 2.50
N SER A 268 16.08 7.28 2.12
CA SER A 268 17.12 6.35 2.58
C SER A 268 18.40 6.61 1.80
N LEU A 269 19.47 6.95 2.51
CA LEU A 269 20.81 7.15 1.94
C LEU A 269 21.74 6.06 2.44
N LYS A 270 22.33 5.31 1.50
CA LYS A 270 23.28 4.23 1.77
C LYS A 270 24.53 4.39 0.91
N ARG A 271 25.72 4.14 1.49
CA ARG A 271 26.94 3.98 0.70
C ARG A 271 26.95 2.62 0.00
N GLU A 272 27.34 2.62 -1.26
CA GLU A 272 27.55 1.40 -2.05
C GLU A 272 28.64 1.64 -3.10
N GLY A 273 28.99 0.61 -3.87
CA GLY A 273 29.99 0.70 -4.93
C GLY A 273 31.36 0.11 -4.57
N ILE A 274 32.29 0.17 -5.52
CA ILE A 274 33.63 -0.45 -5.43
C ILE A 274 34.73 0.53 -4.98
N GLY A 275 34.36 1.76 -4.63
CA GLY A 275 35.31 2.77 -4.18
C GLY A 275 35.85 2.51 -2.77
N SER A 276 37.03 3.04 -2.49
CA SER A 276 37.66 2.98 -1.16
C SER A 276 37.16 4.04 -0.18
N ALA A 277 36.08 4.77 -0.53
CA ALA A 277 35.55 5.82 0.33
C ALA A 277 34.82 5.21 1.53
N THR A 278 34.95 5.82 2.71
CA THR A 278 34.33 5.32 3.95
C THR A 278 32.96 5.96 4.21
N ASP A 279 32.18 5.38 5.12
CA ASP A 279 30.90 5.96 5.55
C ASP A 279 31.10 7.33 6.20
N ALA A 280 32.14 7.51 7.01
CA ALA A 280 32.48 8.80 7.62
C ALA A 280 32.77 9.89 6.58
N GLN A 281 33.43 9.53 5.46
CA GLN A 281 33.63 10.45 4.35
C GLN A 281 32.31 10.79 3.65
N LEU A 282 31.43 9.80 3.43
CA LEU A 282 30.09 10.05 2.90
C LEU A 282 29.30 10.99 3.82
N ALA A 283 29.31 10.74 5.13
CA ALA A 283 28.65 11.59 6.13
C ALA A 283 29.14 13.04 6.05
N THR A 284 30.47 13.24 6.00
CA THR A 284 31.08 14.57 5.85
C THR A 284 30.64 15.27 4.57
N ILE A 285 30.61 14.56 3.44
CA ILE A 285 30.19 15.12 2.15
C ILE A 285 28.71 15.50 2.17
N LEU A 286 27.85 14.61 2.68
CA LEU A 286 26.41 14.85 2.80
C LEU A 286 26.12 16.06 3.69
N GLU A 287 26.72 16.12 4.87
CA GLU A 287 26.52 17.20 5.82
C GLU A 287 26.96 18.54 5.21
N LYS A 288 28.19 18.62 4.72
CA LYS A 288 28.79 19.86 4.24
C LYS A 288 28.16 20.41 2.96
N HIS A 289 27.80 19.54 2.02
CA HIS A 289 27.45 19.97 0.65
C HIS A 289 25.98 19.78 0.29
N TYR A 290 25.21 19.01 1.08
CA TYR A 290 23.82 18.68 0.73
C TYR A 290 22.82 19.06 1.81
N ILE A 291 23.08 18.69 3.07
CA ILE A 291 22.14 18.85 4.20
C ILE A 291 22.25 20.26 4.79
N SER A 292 23.42 20.69 5.26
CA SER A 292 23.58 21.99 5.94
C SER A 292 23.21 23.19 5.06
N LEU A 293 23.47 23.12 3.75
CA LEU A 293 23.10 24.18 2.79
C LEU A 293 21.58 24.27 2.53
N ASN A 294 20.80 23.27 2.94
CA ASN A 294 19.35 23.21 2.77
C ASN A 294 18.68 22.73 4.08
N ALA A 295 19.22 23.11 5.24
CA ALA A 295 18.83 22.53 6.53
C ALA A 295 17.32 22.58 6.79
N GLU A 296 16.62 23.62 6.32
CA GLU A 296 15.18 23.79 6.43
C GLU A 296 14.36 22.74 5.64
N LYS A 297 14.97 22.13 4.62
CA LYS A 297 14.35 21.09 3.78
C LYS A 297 14.54 19.69 4.35
N TRP A 298 15.32 19.53 5.42
CA TRP A 298 15.60 18.22 6.02
C TRP A 298 15.07 18.14 7.44
N TYR A 299 14.50 16.99 7.77
CA TYR A 299 14.28 16.55 9.14
C TYR A 299 15.39 15.55 9.47
N ILE A 300 16.22 15.94 10.43
CA ILE A 300 17.43 15.22 10.86
C ILE A 300 17.41 14.84 12.34
N ASN A 301 16.24 14.89 13.00
CA ASN A 301 16.13 14.33 14.34
C ASN A 301 16.07 12.78 14.27
N ASP A 302 16.38 12.14 15.38
CA ASP A 302 16.47 10.68 15.54
C ASP A 302 15.12 10.01 15.85
N GLN A 303 14.10 10.79 16.22
CA GLN A 303 12.75 10.29 16.53
C GLN A 303 11.84 10.24 15.31
N ILE A 304 10.94 9.25 15.27
CA ILE A 304 9.86 9.18 14.27
C ILE A 304 8.95 10.42 14.41
N PRO A 305 8.81 11.25 13.36
CA PRO A 305 8.05 12.48 13.44
C PRO A 305 6.54 12.26 13.24
N TYR A 306 5.76 13.24 13.69
CA TYR A 306 4.39 13.41 13.23
C TYR A 306 4.37 14.08 11.85
N LEU A 307 3.35 13.79 11.04
CA LEU A 307 3.26 14.27 9.66
C LEU A 307 3.34 15.80 9.59
N GLY A 308 2.72 16.50 10.54
CA GLY A 308 2.73 17.96 10.62
C GLY A 308 4.13 18.57 10.68
N ASP A 309 5.06 17.91 11.36
CA ASP A 309 6.41 18.41 11.63
C ASP A 309 7.33 18.34 10.39
N VAL A 310 6.94 17.52 9.40
CA VAL A 310 7.80 17.15 8.26
C VAL A 310 7.18 17.45 6.91
N ARG A 311 5.99 18.07 6.88
CA ARG A 311 5.41 18.57 5.63
C ARG A 311 6.35 19.54 4.93
N GLY A 312 6.53 19.35 3.63
CA GLY A 312 7.47 20.11 2.80
C GLY A 312 8.95 19.74 3.00
N ARG A 313 9.26 18.73 3.83
CA ARG A 313 10.64 18.33 4.16
C ARG A 313 10.95 16.89 3.75
N ILE A 314 12.24 16.61 3.63
CA ILE A 314 12.80 15.27 3.51
C ILE A 314 13.08 14.72 4.90
N VAL A 315 12.63 13.51 5.20
CA VAL A 315 13.05 12.77 6.41
C VAL A 315 14.23 11.88 6.05
N LEU A 316 15.38 12.10 6.70
CA LEU A 316 16.58 11.31 6.46
C LEU A 316 16.47 9.93 7.13
N VAL A 317 16.58 8.87 6.34
CA VAL A 317 16.83 7.51 6.82
C VAL A 317 18.31 7.19 6.59
N ARG A 318 19.11 7.17 7.66
CA ARG A 318 20.57 7.10 7.59
C ARG A 318 21.08 5.65 7.62
N ARG A 319 21.60 5.15 6.50
CA ARG A 319 22.23 3.82 6.37
C ARG A 319 23.75 3.94 6.18
N TYR A 320 24.38 4.90 6.86
CA TYR A 320 25.83 5.10 6.89
C TYR A 320 26.28 5.53 8.29
N THR A 321 27.47 5.11 8.71
CA THR A 321 28.06 5.52 10.00
C THR A 321 28.69 6.90 9.93
N LEU A 322 28.75 7.62 11.06
CA LEU A 322 29.33 8.96 11.14
C LEU A 322 30.84 8.95 11.35
N SER A 323 31.32 8.01 12.16
CA SER A 323 32.73 7.80 12.46
C SER A 323 33.17 6.44 11.94
N GLU A 324 34.48 6.30 11.74
CA GLU A 324 35.10 4.98 11.62
C GLU A 324 35.02 4.34 13.01
N GLN A 325 34.35 3.19 13.13
CA GLN A 325 34.29 2.47 14.39
C GLN A 325 35.71 2.09 14.81
N VAL A 326 36.27 2.83 15.77
CA VAL A 326 37.50 2.44 16.45
C VAL A 326 37.12 1.41 17.49
N SER A 327 37.19 0.13 17.14
CA SER A 327 37.02 -0.98 18.07
C SER A 327 38.18 -0.99 19.08
N SER A 328 38.16 -0.09 20.07
CA SER A 328 39.05 -0.16 21.22
C SER A 328 38.39 -1.01 22.29
N PRO A 329 38.98 -2.14 22.72
CA PRO A 329 38.45 -2.92 23.82
C PRO A 329 38.55 -2.09 25.11
N GLY A 330 37.42 -1.79 25.76
CA GLY A 330 37.39 -1.27 27.14
C GLY A 330 36.91 0.17 27.34
N PHE A 331 36.37 0.84 26.32
CA PHE A 331 35.66 2.12 26.51
C PHE A 331 34.20 1.96 26.11
N ASP A 332 33.29 2.44 26.98
CA ASP A 332 31.88 2.58 26.65
C ASP A 332 31.76 3.47 25.40
N VAL A 333 31.26 2.89 24.31
CA VAL A 333 30.94 3.63 23.09
C VAL A 333 29.80 4.56 23.47
N ILE A 334 30.10 5.85 23.64
CA ILE A 334 29.05 6.87 23.66
C ILE A 334 28.43 6.81 22.27
N GLU A 335 27.18 6.33 22.17
CA GLU A 335 26.42 6.40 20.93
C GLU A 335 26.27 7.88 20.56
N GLU A 336 27.09 8.35 19.62
CA GLU A 336 26.86 9.65 18.99
C GLU A 336 25.52 9.57 18.26
N VAL A 337 24.51 10.23 18.82
CA VAL A 337 23.21 10.42 18.18
C VAL A 337 23.45 11.24 16.90
N GLY A 338 23.48 10.53 15.76
CA GLY A 338 23.68 11.12 14.45
C GLY A 338 22.41 11.68 13.82
N PRO A 339 22.52 12.49 12.75
CA PRO A 339 21.37 13.06 12.07
C PRO A 339 20.50 11.98 11.43
N GLY A 340 19.20 12.21 11.49
CA GLY A 340 18.14 11.41 10.88
C GLY A 340 17.84 10.12 11.66
N LEU A 341 16.92 9.36 11.10
CA LEU A 341 16.51 8.06 11.64
C LEU A 341 17.63 7.05 11.42
N ASP A 342 18.26 6.57 12.49
CA ASP A 342 19.41 5.67 12.42
C ASP A 342 19.01 4.26 11.96
N ALA A 343 19.51 3.89 10.78
CA ALA A 343 19.27 2.61 10.13
C ALA A 343 20.59 1.84 9.91
N THR A 344 21.63 2.08 10.73
CA THR A 344 22.95 1.46 10.59
C THR A 344 23.03 0.04 11.14
N ALA A 345 22.25 -0.30 12.17
CA ALA A 345 22.16 -1.65 12.74
C ALA A 345 21.30 -2.62 11.88
N TRP A 346 21.24 -2.40 10.57
CA TRP A 346 20.40 -3.12 9.62
C TRP A 346 21.04 -4.47 9.23
N PRO A 347 20.45 -5.61 9.62
CA PRO A 347 21.03 -6.92 9.33
C PRO A 347 20.92 -7.26 7.84
N ASN A 348 21.98 -7.87 7.30
CA ASN A 348 21.98 -8.32 5.91
C ASN A 348 20.96 -9.46 5.70
N ASN A 349 20.27 -9.42 4.56
CA ASN A 349 19.38 -10.49 4.07
C ASN A 349 18.34 -11.00 5.10
N SER A 350 17.78 -10.10 5.91
CA SER A 350 16.90 -10.46 7.03
C SER A 350 15.45 -10.69 6.61
N THR A 351 14.80 -11.72 7.16
CA THR A 351 13.34 -11.95 6.97
C THR A 351 12.49 -11.14 7.94
N HIS A 352 13.09 -10.75 9.08
CA HIS A 352 12.54 -9.88 10.10
C HIS A 352 13.68 -9.36 11.00
N ALA A 353 13.71 -8.07 11.27
CA ALA A 353 14.61 -7.48 12.26
C ALA A 353 14.02 -6.20 12.86
N LEU A 354 14.14 -6.02 14.18
CA LEU A 354 13.86 -4.76 14.86
C LEU A 354 15.19 -4.09 15.20
N HIS A 355 15.42 -2.87 14.73
CA HIS A 355 16.63 -2.10 15.04
C HIS A 355 16.36 -0.59 14.93
N GLY A 356 16.87 0.18 15.89
CA GLY A 356 16.59 1.62 15.94
C GLY A 356 15.08 1.91 15.84
N PRO A 357 14.65 2.90 15.06
CA PRO A 357 13.24 3.21 14.84
C PRO A 357 12.60 2.37 13.72
N PHE A 358 13.13 1.17 13.40
CA PHE A 358 12.69 0.36 12.27
C PHE A 358 12.40 -1.09 12.62
N CYS A 359 11.38 -1.66 11.96
CA CYS A 359 11.16 -3.09 11.82
C CYS A 359 11.27 -3.45 10.33
N VAL A 360 12.19 -4.33 9.94
CA VAL A 360 12.56 -4.54 8.53
C VAL A 360 12.30 -5.99 8.10
N GLN A 361 11.81 -6.16 6.87
CA GLN A 361 12.05 -7.37 6.06
C GLN A 361 12.85 -6.94 4.82
N ASP A 362 14.04 -7.52 4.66
CA ASP A 362 14.97 -7.27 3.54
C ASP A 362 15.66 -8.57 3.09
N PHE A 363 14.86 -9.62 2.88
CA PHE A 363 15.31 -10.89 2.31
C PHE A 363 15.58 -10.70 0.81
N CYS A 364 16.78 -10.26 0.46
CA CYS A 364 17.09 -9.74 -0.88
C CYS A 364 17.95 -10.68 -1.72
N GLU A 365 18.59 -11.71 -1.13
CA GLU A 365 19.46 -12.65 -1.85
C GLU A 365 18.64 -13.84 -2.40
N ILE A 366 18.06 -13.65 -3.58
CA ILE A 366 17.20 -14.65 -4.23
C ILE A 366 18.08 -15.53 -5.14
N MET A 367 18.66 -16.59 -4.59
CA MET A 367 19.65 -17.41 -5.30
C MET A 367 19.04 -18.22 -6.47
N HIS A 368 17.83 -18.72 -6.29
CA HIS A 368 17.11 -19.53 -7.27
C HIS A 368 15.67 -19.05 -7.45
N THR A 369 15.06 -19.35 -8.59
CA THR A 369 13.68 -18.93 -8.92
C THR A 369 12.63 -19.48 -7.96
N SER A 370 12.89 -20.62 -7.32
CA SER A 370 12.00 -21.18 -6.29
C SER A 370 11.90 -20.29 -5.05
N MET A 371 12.95 -19.55 -4.69
CA MET A 371 12.99 -18.66 -3.53
C MET A 371 12.17 -17.38 -3.71
N ILE A 372 11.64 -17.13 -4.92
CA ILE A 372 10.75 -15.99 -5.16
C ILE A 372 9.45 -16.16 -4.36
N LEU A 373 8.99 -17.40 -4.16
CA LEU A 373 7.82 -17.68 -3.33
C LEU A 373 8.13 -17.48 -1.84
N ASP A 374 9.32 -17.87 -1.38
CA ASP A 374 9.77 -17.59 0.00
C ASP A 374 9.82 -16.08 0.26
N LYS A 375 10.35 -15.31 -0.70
CA LYS A 375 10.32 -13.84 -0.65
C LYS A 375 8.89 -13.32 -0.50
N LEU A 376 7.96 -13.79 -1.32
CA LEU A 376 6.56 -13.39 -1.24
C LEU A 376 5.95 -13.73 0.12
N GLN A 377 6.23 -14.92 0.66
CA GLN A 377 5.79 -15.32 2.00
C GLN A 377 6.33 -14.39 3.08
N HIS A 378 7.61 -14.03 3.04
CA HIS A 378 8.20 -13.07 3.97
C HIS A 378 7.58 -11.67 3.84
N CYS A 379 7.26 -11.23 2.62
CA CYS A 379 6.55 -9.97 2.37
C CYS A 379 5.15 -9.99 3.01
N ASN A 380 4.39 -11.06 2.80
CA ASN A 380 3.04 -11.21 3.36
C ASN A 380 3.06 -11.31 4.89
N ALA A 381 4.00 -12.06 5.46
CA ALA A 381 4.18 -12.13 6.90
C ALA A 381 4.55 -10.77 7.51
N HIS A 382 5.32 -9.94 6.80
CA HIS A 382 5.63 -8.59 7.26
C HIS A 382 4.42 -7.65 7.17
N LEU A 383 3.57 -7.79 6.15
CA LEU A 383 2.29 -7.07 6.10
C LEU A 383 1.37 -7.44 7.26
N VAL A 384 1.29 -8.72 7.63
CA VAL A 384 0.51 -9.17 8.80
C VAL A 384 1.04 -8.51 10.07
N ARG A 385 2.36 -8.49 10.28
CA ARG A 385 2.97 -7.82 11.45
C ARG A 385 2.65 -6.33 11.50
N ALA A 386 2.74 -5.62 10.37
CA ALA A 386 2.40 -4.20 10.31
C ALA A 386 0.92 -3.96 10.60
N ALA A 387 0.04 -4.80 10.06
CA ALA A 387 -1.42 -4.69 10.23
C ALA A 387 -1.91 -4.96 11.65
N SER A 388 -1.15 -5.74 12.43
CA SER A 388 -1.47 -6.07 13.82
C SER A 388 -1.08 -4.97 14.81
N LEU A 389 -0.46 -3.88 14.35
CA LEU A 389 -0.09 -2.77 15.22
C LEU A 389 -1.29 -1.89 15.54
N THR A 390 -1.20 -1.20 16.67
CA THR A 390 -2.07 -0.07 16.99
C THR A 390 -1.19 1.14 17.13
N HIS A 391 -1.25 2.06 16.17
CA HIS A 391 -0.53 3.32 16.28
C HIS A 391 -1.30 4.32 17.16
N PHE A 392 -0.58 5.00 18.04
CA PHE A 392 -1.16 5.98 18.96
C PHE A 392 -1.12 7.39 18.34
N VAL A 393 -2.29 8.00 18.23
CA VAL A 393 -2.55 9.31 17.64
C VAL A 393 -3.06 10.25 18.74
N PRO A 394 -2.34 11.34 19.04
CA PRO A 394 -2.72 12.29 20.08
C PRO A 394 -4.13 12.84 19.87
N GLY A 395 -4.96 12.81 20.93
CA GLY A 395 -6.36 13.26 20.90
C GLY A 395 -7.36 12.28 20.30
N ILE A 396 -6.91 11.07 19.92
CA ILE A 396 -7.77 10.02 19.38
C ILE A 396 -7.74 8.80 20.31
N ASN A 397 -6.57 8.16 20.44
CA ASN A 397 -6.38 6.97 21.26
C ASN A 397 -5.18 7.11 22.23
N THR A 398 -4.62 8.31 22.35
CA THR A 398 -3.67 8.69 23.40
C THR A 398 -3.85 10.16 23.78
N ASP A 399 -3.36 10.54 24.96
CA ASP A 399 -3.50 11.90 25.51
C ASP A 399 -2.78 12.94 24.64
N THR A 400 -3.33 14.16 24.56
CA THR A 400 -2.72 15.24 23.77
C THR A 400 -1.51 15.87 24.44
N LEU A 401 -1.46 15.88 25.78
CA LEU A 401 -0.39 16.54 26.54
C LEU A 401 0.80 15.58 26.76
N ASN A 402 0.53 14.29 26.92
CA ASN A 402 1.51 13.24 27.14
C ASN A 402 1.23 12.05 26.21
N PRO A 403 1.39 12.22 24.89
CA PRO A 403 1.08 11.15 23.95
C PRO A 403 2.07 10.00 24.09
N VAL A 404 1.57 8.78 23.85
CA VAL A 404 2.43 7.62 23.65
C VAL A 404 3.34 7.88 22.44
N PRO A 405 4.67 7.75 22.56
CA PRO A 405 5.59 8.00 21.46
C PRO A 405 5.30 7.12 20.24
N PRO A 406 5.56 7.62 19.01
CA PRO A 406 5.40 6.83 17.80
C PRO A 406 6.23 5.54 17.81
N GLY A 407 5.60 4.44 17.38
CA GLY A 407 6.29 3.16 17.17
C GLY A 407 7.20 3.15 15.93
N PRO A 408 7.93 2.05 15.69
CA PRO A 408 8.89 1.95 14.61
C PRO A 408 8.23 1.96 13.22
N LEU A 409 8.99 2.36 12.20
CA LEU A 409 8.60 2.22 10.79
C LEU A 409 8.79 0.77 10.33
N TYR A 410 7.71 0.16 9.83
CA TYR A 410 7.75 -1.19 9.25
C TYR A 410 8.14 -1.11 7.78
N LEU A 411 9.35 -1.53 7.43
CA LEU A 411 9.91 -1.46 6.08
C LEU A 411 9.89 -2.86 5.43
N ASN A 412 9.05 -3.01 4.41
CA ASN A 412 8.87 -4.26 3.68
C ASN A 412 9.46 -4.13 2.28
N PHE A 413 10.69 -4.62 2.08
CA PHE A 413 11.29 -4.68 0.75
C PHE A 413 10.69 -5.86 -0.01
N LEU A 414 10.04 -5.58 -1.14
CA LEU A 414 9.55 -6.60 -2.08
C LEU A 414 10.65 -6.99 -3.09
N SER A 415 11.64 -6.12 -3.23
CA SER A 415 12.81 -6.30 -4.08
C SER A 415 13.72 -7.43 -3.60
N GLY A 416 14.46 -7.98 -4.56
CA GLY A 416 15.52 -8.95 -4.35
C GLY A 416 16.25 -9.14 -5.67
N SER A 417 17.41 -9.80 -5.65
CA SER A 417 18.11 -10.15 -6.88
C SER A 417 19.14 -11.25 -6.68
N ASN A 418 19.53 -11.88 -7.78
CA ASN A 418 20.85 -12.48 -7.94
C ASN A 418 21.36 -12.14 -9.34
N PHE A 419 22.52 -11.50 -9.40
CA PHE A 419 23.12 -11.02 -10.65
C PHE A 419 23.41 -12.16 -11.64
N PHE A 420 23.89 -13.30 -11.15
CA PHE A 420 24.33 -14.43 -11.97
C PHE A 420 23.19 -15.32 -12.47
N ASN A 421 21.98 -15.13 -11.96
CA ASN A 421 20.81 -15.90 -12.34
C ASN A 421 19.75 -14.99 -12.98
N VAL A 422 19.60 -15.12 -14.31
CA VAL A 422 18.66 -14.32 -15.12
C VAL A 422 17.21 -14.48 -14.64
N GLY A 423 16.85 -15.65 -14.11
CA GLY A 423 15.51 -15.92 -13.58
C GLY A 423 15.18 -15.14 -12.31
N THR A 424 16.19 -14.58 -11.65
CA THR A 424 16.08 -13.86 -10.37
C THR A 424 16.59 -12.42 -10.52
N TRP A 425 16.50 -11.85 -11.72
CA TRP A 425 16.71 -10.42 -11.91
C TRP A 425 15.52 -9.61 -11.38
N PRO A 426 15.72 -8.31 -11.04
CA PRO A 426 14.69 -7.47 -10.42
C PRO A 426 13.32 -7.53 -11.12
N GLU A 427 13.29 -7.46 -12.46
CA GLU A 427 12.06 -7.55 -13.26
C GLU A 427 11.28 -8.86 -13.02
N LYS A 428 11.99 -9.99 -12.94
CA LYS A 428 11.37 -11.31 -12.80
C LYS A 428 10.80 -11.52 -11.41
N ILE A 429 11.52 -11.04 -10.40
CA ILE A 429 11.06 -11.07 -9.00
C ILE A 429 9.87 -10.14 -8.82
N ALA A 430 9.97 -8.87 -9.25
CA ALA A 430 8.90 -7.89 -9.14
C ALA A 430 7.59 -8.37 -9.79
N LYS A 431 7.67 -9.01 -10.96
CA LYS A 431 6.50 -9.57 -11.66
C LYS A 431 5.71 -10.58 -10.81
N ILE A 432 6.38 -11.35 -9.96
CA ILE A 432 5.76 -12.35 -9.10
C ILE A 432 5.40 -11.74 -7.74
N VAL A 433 6.35 -11.07 -7.09
CA VAL A 433 6.21 -10.57 -5.73
C VAL A 433 5.24 -9.38 -5.66
N ASN A 434 5.35 -8.38 -6.53
CA ASN A 434 4.41 -7.24 -6.51
C ASN A 434 2.98 -7.71 -6.74
N ARG A 435 2.79 -8.61 -7.71
CA ARG A 435 1.48 -9.20 -7.99
C ARG A 435 0.97 -10.03 -6.83
N GLY A 436 1.81 -10.88 -6.24
CA GLY A 436 1.42 -11.73 -5.12
C GLY A 436 1.06 -10.92 -3.86
N VAL A 437 1.78 -9.83 -3.60
CA VAL A 437 1.46 -8.90 -2.50
C VAL A 437 0.16 -8.14 -2.79
N GLU A 438 -0.06 -7.70 -4.03
CA GLU A 438 -1.34 -7.12 -4.43
C GLU A 438 -2.50 -8.09 -4.20
N GLU A 439 -2.34 -9.33 -4.66
CA GLU A 439 -3.30 -10.42 -4.46
C GLU A 439 -3.56 -10.64 -2.97
N TRP A 440 -2.52 -10.67 -2.14
CA TRP A 440 -2.66 -10.79 -0.68
C TRP A 440 -3.49 -9.66 -0.06
N ILE A 441 -3.24 -8.41 -0.44
CA ILE A 441 -4.01 -7.26 0.10
C ILE A 441 -5.48 -7.31 -0.35
N CYS A 442 -5.72 -7.76 -1.58
CA CYS A 442 -7.05 -7.91 -2.13
C CYS A 442 -7.86 -9.07 -1.53
N THR A 443 -7.20 -10.04 -0.89
CA THR A 443 -7.86 -11.31 -0.49
C THR A 443 -7.82 -11.54 1.00
N SER A 444 -6.67 -11.31 1.65
CA SER A 444 -6.38 -11.88 2.97
C SER A 444 -5.89 -10.88 4.02
N HIS A 445 -5.31 -9.75 3.62
CA HIS A 445 -4.68 -8.80 4.57
C HIS A 445 -5.61 -8.38 5.71
N HIS A 446 -5.12 -8.37 6.95
CA HIS A 446 -5.90 -7.93 8.12
C HIS A 446 -7.25 -8.68 8.36
N LEU A 447 -7.47 -9.86 7.78
CA LEU A 447 -8.57 -10.76 8.19
C LEU A 447 -8.12 -11.65 9.38
N LYS A 448 -9.05 -12.04 10.25
CA LYS A 448 -8.76 -13.00 11.36
C LYS A 448 -8.24 -14.34 10.82
N ASP A 449 -8.92 -14.85 9.81
CA ASP A 449 -8.62 -16.11 9.13
C ASP A 449 -8.26 -15.80 7.67
N PRO A 450 -7.00 -15.39 7.40
CA PRO A 450 -6.56 -15.10 6.04
C PRO A 450 -6.70 -16.35 5.17
N VAL A 451 -7.10 -16.17 3.92
CA VAL A 451 -7.06 -17.26 2.94
C VAL A 451 -5.58 -17.56 2.70
N THR A 452 -5.08 -18.66 3.26
CA THR A 452 -3.71 -19.13 3.01
C THR A 452 -3.55 -19.39 1.51
N ALA A 453 -2.42 -18.93 0.97
CA ALA A 453 -2.03 -19.22 -0.41
C ALA A 453 -2.03 -20.75 -0.65
N PRO A 454 -2.20 -21.23 -1.90
CA PRO A 454 -2.54 -22.62 -2.20
C PRO A 454 -1.35 -23.56 -2.01
N LEU A 455 -1.06 -23.94 -0.77
CA LEU A 455 -0.11 -25.02 -0.45
C LEU A 455 -0.63 -26.00 0.61
N ASP A 456 -1.72 -25.68 1.32
CA ASP A 456 -2.41 -26.64 2.19
C ASP A 456 -3.70 -27.11 1.52
N SER A 457 -3.57 -28.06 0.58
CA SER A 457 -4.71 -28.69 -0.10
C SER A 457 -5.47 -29.71 0.75
N GLU A 458 -5.42 -29.63 2.10
CA GLU A 458 -5.99 -30.69 2.95
C GLU A 458 -6.86 -30.22 4.12
N SER A 459 -7.14 -28.92 4.33
CA SER A 459 -7.93 -28.52 5.52
C SER A 459 -9.06 -27.51 5.32
N THR A 460 -9.62 -27.35 4.12
CA THR A 460 -10.98 -26.78 4.02
C THR A 460 -12.00 -27.89 4.21
N HIS A 461 -12.32 -28.19 5.47
CA HIS A 461 -13.59 -28.80 5.81
C HIS A 461 -14.70 -27.85 5.35
N TRP A 462 -15.34 -28.16 4.23
CA TRP A 462 -16.68 -27.64 3.95
C TRP A 462 -17.60 -28.26 4.99
N GLY A 463 -17.81 -27.53 6.09
CA GLY A 463 -18.84 -27.85 7.05
C GLY A 463 -20.17 -27.95 6.32
N ASP A 464 -20.84 -29.08 6.49
CA ASP A 464 -22.17 -29.33 5.97
C ASP A 464 -23.12 -28.16 6.35
N GLY A 465 -23.71 -27.51 5.35
CA GLY A 465 -25.02 -26.89 5.51
C GLY A 465 -25.15 -25.43 5.98
N GLN A 466 -24.24 -24.50 5.66
CA GLN A 466 -24.59 -23.06 5.75
C GLN A 466 -25.20 -22.53 4.44
N LYS A 467 -26.53 -22.35 4.44
CA LYS A 467 -27.31 -21.72 3.35
C LYS A 467 -27.13 -20.19 3.26
N GLY A 468 -26.14 -19.59 3.92
CA GLY A 468 -25.89 -18.14 3.97
C GLY A 468 -24.47 -17.81 3.54
N GLY A 469 -24.26 -16.63 2.95
CA GLY A 469 -22.91 -16.13 2.68
C GLY A 469 -22.19 -15.81 3.99
N GLU A 470 -20.87 -15.87 3.97
CA GLU A 470 -20.04 -15.70 5.17
C GLU A 470 -19.35 -14.33 5.16
N VAL A 471 -19.48 -13.58 6.25
CA VAL A 471 -18.71 -12.34 6.49
C VAL A 471 -17.44 -12.69 7.24
N LYS A 472 -16.28 -12.45 6.62
CA LYS A 472 -14.98 -12.57 7.30
C LYS A 472 -14.60 -11.24 7.95
N ARG A 473 -14.31 -11.31 9.26
CA ARG A 473 -14.02 -10.17 10.13
C ARG A 473 -12.53 -9.82 10.15
N THR A 474 -12.24 -8.59 10.54
CA THR A 474 -10.86 -8.08 10.66
C THR A 474 -10.13 -8.65 11.86
N ASN A 475 -8.81 -8.78 11.75
CA ASN A 475 -7.94 -9.09 12.89
C ASN A 475 -7.78 -7.87 13.81
N GLU A 476 -7.07 -8.04 14.93
CA GLU A 476 -6.66 -6.94 15.80
C GLU A 476 -5.59 -6.05 15.10
N GLY A 477 -5.50 -4.80 15.55
CA GLY A 477 -4.64 -3.76 14.97
C GLY A 477 -5.39 -2.81 14.03
N ASP A 478 -4.64 -1.93 13.38
CA ASP A 478 -5.15 -0.85 12.53
C ASP A 478 -5.25 -1.22 11.04
N GLY A 479 -4.69 -2.37 10.64
CA GLY A 479 -4.68 -2.83 9.26
C GLY A 479 -3.64 -2.16 8.37
N GLY A 480 -2.73 -1.35 8.91
CA GLY A 480 -1.67 -0.68 8.17
C GLY A 480 -0.75 -1.65 7.41
N ALA A 481 -0.19 -1.19 6.30
CA ALA A 481 0.78 -1.95 5.49
C ALA A 481 2.24 -1.59 5.80
N GLY A 482 2.48 -0.56 6.62
CA GLY A 482 3.80 0.05 6.78
C GLY A 482 4.30 0.67 5.46
N VAL A 483 5.62 0.68 5.29
CA VAL A 483 6.28 1.10 4.05
C VAL A 483 6.48 -0.11 3.16
N VAL A 484 5.92 -0.09 1.95
CA VAL A 484 6.03 -1.16 0.95
C VAL A 484 6.98 -0.72 -0.15
N ILE A 485 8.20 -1.26 -0.17
CA ILE A 485 9.28 -0.83 -1.06
C ILE A 485 9.38 -1.77 -2.28
N MET A 486 9.10 -1.24 -3.47
CA MET A 486 8.90 -2.02 -4.70
C MET A 486 10.00 -1.80 -5.75
N ASP A 487 10.19 -2.80 -6.61
CA ASP A 487 10.85 -2.67 -7.91
C ASP A 487 9.81 -2.54 -9.04
N MET A 488 10.23 -1.98 -10.18
CA MET A 488 9.48 -1.89 -11.43
C MET A 488 8.13 -1.17 -11.33
N VAL A 489 8.03 -0.14 -10.48
CA VAL A 489 6.78 0.63 -10.38
C VAL A 489 6.45 1.32 -11.71
N GLY A 490 5.17 1.37 -12.07
CA GLY A 490 4.70 2.02 -13.29
C GLY A 490 4.95 1.25 -14.58
N GLU A 491 5.51 0.03 -14.51
CA GLU A 491 5.73 -0.78 -15.70
C GLU A 491 4.41 -1.01 -16.46
N LYS A 492 4.40 -0.69 -17.77
CA LYS A 492 3.20 -0.79 -18.63
C LYS A 492 1.99 0.02 -18.13
N GLY A 493 2.24 1.06 -17.32
CA GLY A 493 1.20 1.86 -16.70
C GLY A 493 0.52 1.17 -15.51
N ASP A 494 1.01 0.00 -15.07
CA ASP A 494 0.54 -0.64 -13.86
C ASP A 494 1.13 0.07 -12.64
N TRP A 495 0.24 0.61 -11.85
CA TRP A 495 0.55 1.34 -10.65
C TRP A 495 -0.25 0.82 -9.46
N ASP A 496 -1.03 -0.25 -9.61
CA ASP A 496 -2.11 -0.57 -8.69
C ASP A 496 -1.62 -0.91 -7.29
N LEU A 497 -0.46 -1.55 -7.13
CA LEU A 497 0.12 -1.86 -5.80
C LEU A 497 0.30 -0.61 -4.91
N ARG A 498 0.51 0.58 -5.51
CA ARG A 498 0.59 1.85 -4.75
C ARG A 498 -0.73 2.28 -4.11
N ARG A 499 -1.87 1.77 -4.62
CA ARG A 499 -3.20 2.11 -4.09
C ARG A 499 -3.45 1.40 -2.77
N TYR A 500 -2.93 0.18 -2.65
CA TYR A 500 -3.12 -0.68 -1.48
C TYR A 500 -2.11 -0.43 -0.36
N SER A 501 -1.01 0.25 -0.67
CA SER A 501 -0.07 0.81 0.31
C SER A 501 -0.52 2.18 0.82
N LYS A 502 -1.76 2.60 0.53
CA LYS A 502 -2.42 3.78 1.09
C LYS A 502 -3.65 3.33 1.85
N VAL A 503 -3.44 2.82 3.04
CA VAL A 503 -4.52 2.50 3.94
C VAL A 503 -4.55 3.58 5.00
N GLU A 504 -5.66 4.31 5.02
CA GLU A 504 -6.00 5.17 6.15
C GLU A 504 -6.35 4.28 7.35
N ILE A 505 -5.61 4.46 8.44
CA ILE A 505 -5.90 3.80 9.71
C ILE A 505 -7.33 4.12 10.14
N ARG A 506 -8.06 3.03 10.40
CA ARG A 506 -9.48 2.91 10.75
C ARG A 506 -9.95 3.88 11.87
N ASP A 507 -9.05 4.33 12.72
CA ASP A 507 -9.43 5.11 13.91
C ASP A 507 -9.24 6.62 13.80
N THR A 508 -8.64 7.13 12.72
CA THR A 508 -8.48 8.59 12.56
C THR A 508 -9.66 9.28 11.89
N GLY A 509 -10.40 8.58 11.03
CA GLY A 509 -11.62 9.13 10.42
C GLY A 509 -12.78 9.25 11.42
N PHE A 510 -12.91 8.27 12.33
CA PHE A 510 -14.06 8.17 13.23
C PHE A 510 -14.08 9.28 14.29
N MET A 511 -12.93 9.58 14.91
CA MET A 511 -12.85 10.64 15.91
C MET A 511 -12.76 12.04 15.30
N TYR A 512 -12.11 12.22 14.15
CA TYR A 512 -11.94 13.56 13.57
C TYR A 512 -13.22 14.08 12.90
N LEU A 513 -14.02 13.22 12.25
CA LEU A 513 -15.30 13.60 11.68
C LEU A 513 -16.42 13.77 12.73
N GLN A 514 -16.31 13.14 13.90
CA GLN A 514 -17.19 13.44 15.05
C GLN A 514 -16.74 14.70 15.81
N ALA A 515 -15.43 14.92 16.00
CA ALA A 515 -14.91 16.12 16.65
C ALA A 515 -15.27 17.40 15.87
N LEU A 516 -15.16 17.39 14.54
CA LEU A 516 -15.57 18.51 13.69
C LEU A 516 -17.10 18.74 13.66
N ARG A 517 -17.93 17.76 14.06
CA ARG A 517 -19.38 17.93 14.21
C ARG A 517 -19.76 18.46 15.59
N HIS A 518 -19.00 18.14 16.64
CA HIS A 518 -19.27 18.61 17.99
C HIS A 518 -18.77 20.04 18.25
N ASP A 519 -17.83 20.57 17.45
CA ASP A 519 -17.29 21.93 17.64
C ASP A 519 -18.16 23.06 17.06
N THR A 520 -19.39 22.77 16.63
CA THR A 520 -20.36 23.78 16.14
C THR A 520 -21.66 23.85 16.94
N SER A 521 -21.78 23.14 18.05
CA SER A 521 -22.94 23.29 18.92
C SER A 521 -22.63 22.96 20.38
N SER A 522 -22.97 23.91 21.26
CA SER A 522 -23.19 23.77 22.71
C SER A 522 -22.06 24.27 23.62
N SER A 523 -22.12 25.56 23.91
CA SER A 523 -21.83 26.09 25.24
C SER A 523 -22.78 25.47 26.27
N TYR A 524 -22.32 24.59 27.16
CA TYR A 524 -22.95 24.40 28.48
C TYR A 524 -21.94 23.95 29.53
N ASP A 525 -22.10 24.61 30.67
CA ASP A 525 -21.41 24.48 31.95
C ASP A 525 -21.93 23.25 32.74
N LEU A 526 -21.23 22.95 33.84
CA LEU A 526 -21.56 22.04 34.96
C LEU A 526 -20.83 20.68 35.03
N THR A 527 -19.73 20.73 35.79
CA THR A 527 -19.54 20.01 37.07
C THR A 527 -20.48 18.85 37.40
N SER A 528 -19.88 17.71 37.77
CA SER A 528 -20.44 16.59 38.58
C SER A 528 -20.37 15.18 37.95
N GLU A 529 -19.29 14.79 37.26
CA GLU A 529 -19.03 13.35 36.98
C GLU A 529 -17.55 12.95 37.14
N MET A 530 -16.77 13.70 37.93
CA MET A 530 -15.34 13.43 38.20
C MET A 530 -15.07 12.55 39.44
N LEU A 531 -16.05 11.82 39.99
CA LEU A 531 -15.90 11.13 41.28
C LEU A 531 -16.30 9.65 41.34
N SER A 532 -16.38 8.91 40.22
CA SER A 532 -16.68 7.46 40.26
C SER A 532 -15.62 6.53 39.66
N TRP A 533 -14.50 7.04 39.13
CA TRP A 533 -13.46 6.19 38.50
C TRP A 533 -12.18 6.00 39.34
N SER A 534 -12.13 6.50 40.57
CA SER A 534 -10.94 6.43 41.44
C SER A 534 -10.81 5.17 42.30
N TRP A 535 -11.63 4.13 42.10
CA TRP A 535 -11.64 2.94 42.99
C TRP A 535 -11.12 1.64 42.37
N TYR A 536 -10.75 1.60 41.08
CA TYR A 536 -10.34 0.35 40.42
C TYR A 536 -8.83 0.15 40.16
N MET A 537 -7.97 1.11 40.55
CA MET A 537 -6.51 1.06 40.32
C MET A 537 -5.66 0.85 41.58
N TRP A 538 -6.21 0.22 42.63
CA TRP A 538 -5.47 -0.11 43.87
C TRP A 538 -5.53 -1.59 44.28
N ALA A 539 -5.74 -2.49 43.31
CA ALA A 539 -5.69 -3.93 43.56
C ALA A 539 -5.02 -4.67 42.38
N ARG A 540 -3.70 -4.48 42.24
CA ARG A 540 -2.71 -5.40 41.64
C ARG A 540 -1.34 -4.70 41.64
N MET A 541 -0.77 -4.57 42.83
CA MET A 541 0.67 -4.70 43.03
C MET A 541 1.02 -6.18 43.08
#